data_AF-T5AHN9-F1
#
_entry.id   AF-T5AHN9-F1
#
_cell.length_a   1.000
_cell.length_b   1.000
_cell.length_c   1.000
_cell.angle_alpha   90.00
_cell.angle_beta   90.00
_cell.angle_gamma   90.00
#
_symmetry.space_group_name_H-M   'P 1'
#
loop_
_entity.id
_entity.type
_entity.pdbx_description
1 polymer ?
#
loop_
_entity_poly.entity_id
_entity_poly.type
_entity_poly.pdbx_seq_one_letter_code
_entity_poly.pdbx_strand_id
1 'polypeptide(L)'
;MVPAVRGSTAVLEAAAQMRSVKRVVHTNSFACIYDAAAGPWPGKTYTARDWSPLTYRDGASAPDAPTAYRACKTAAERAAWDFVEERKLGFDLVSLCPAMVFGPFLPASKPKTTAALNTSNLLVWSAVSAGRDSPVPPTKGPVWVDVRDVALAHVKALEVAEAGGRRYLLAQGVYCNQELADLGRSVTAKYADRLPLGRPGLRESHKHFAVDASETERVLGMRWRGLEECLGDLIPQLFEIERNQRLSP
;
A
#
# COMPACT_ATOMS: atom_id res chain seq x y z
N MET A 1 4.03 -1.07 18.72
CA MET A 1 4.06 -2.54 18.56
C MET A 1 2.79 -3.21 19.09
N VAL A 2 2.48 -3.08 20.39
CA VAL A 2 1.38 -3.78 21.08
C VAL A 2 0.02 -3.74 20.36
N PRO A 3 -0.50 -2.58 19.89
CA PRO A 3 -1.83 -2.55 19.27
C PRO A 3 -1.94 -3.38 18.00
N ALA A 4 -0.90 -3.43 17.17
CA ALA A 4 -0.92 -4.17 15.90
C ALA A 4 -0.93 -5.69 16.15
N VAL A 5 -0.07 -6.16 17.05
CA VAL A 5 0.02 -7.59 17.41
C VAL A 5 -1.28 -8.04 18.10
N ARG A 6 -1.68 -7.35 19.18
CA ARG A 6 -2.89 -7.71 19.93
C ARG A 6 -4.16 -7.54 19.11
N GLY A 7 -4.25 -6.51 18.27
CA GLY A 7 -5.41 -6.30 17.41
C GLY A 7 -5.59 -7.44 16.42
N SER A 8 -4.49 -7.93 15.84
CA SER A 8 -4.53 -9.06 14.90
C SER A 8 -4.96 -10.35 15.59
N THR A 9 -4.38 -10.69 16.74
CA THR A 9 -4.73 -11.93 17.45
C THR A 9 -6.11 -11.87 18.08
N ALA A 10 -6.55 -10.72 18.62
CA ALA A 10 -7.87 -10.60 19.25
C ALA A 10 -9.03 -10.86 18.27
N VAL A 11 -8.91 -10.43 17.01
CA VAL A 11 -9.90 -10.72 15.98
C VAL A 11 -9.94 -12.23 15.67
N LEU A 12 -8.78 -12.88 15.60
CA LEU A 12 -8.68 -14.32 15.37
C LEU A 12 -9.21 -15.13 16.56
N GLU A 13 -8.96 -14.67 17.79
CA GLU A 13 -9.52 -15.25 19.02
C GLU A 13 -11.06 -15.17 19.01
N ALA A 14 -11.61 -14.01 18.67
CA ALA A 14 -13.06 -13.84 18.55
C ALA A 14 -13.65 -14.73 17.45
N ALA A 15 -12.98 -14.80 16.28
CA ALA A 15 -13.39 -15.67 15.19
C ALA A 15 -13.36 -17.16 15.58
N ALA A 16 -12.38 -17.59 16.38
CA ALA A 16 -12.24 -18.97 16.83
C ALA A 16 -13.39 -19.44 17.73
N GLN A 17 -14.07 -18.51 18.41
CA GLN A 17 -15.25 -18.81 19.21
C GLN A 17 -16.52 -19.05 18.35
N MET A 18 -16.47 -18.72 17.06
CA MET A 18 -17.62 -18.74 16.17
C MET A 18 -17.48 -19.83 15.09
N ARG A 19 -18.23 -20.93 15.24
CA ARG A 19 -18.21 -22.05 14.26
C ARG A 19 -18.67 -21.66 12.84
N SER A 20 -19.38 -20.54 12.72
CA SER A 20 -19.89 -20.00 11.47
C SER A 20 -18.82 -19.28 10.64
N VAL A 21 -17.74 -18.80 11.25
CA VAL A 21 -16.65 -18.15 10.54
C VAL A 21 -15.86 -19.20 9.76
N LYS A 22 -15.64 -18.96 8.46
CA LYS A 22 -14.91 -19.86 7.55
C LYS A 22 -13.59 -19.29 7.05
N ARG A 23 -13.46 -17.96 7.06
CA ARG A 23 -12.26 -17.27 6.61
C ARG A 23 -12.11 -15.94 7.32
N VAL A 24 -10.87 -15.59 7.65
CA VAL A 24 -10.48 -14.24 8.07
C VAL A 24 -9.51 -13.68 7.04
N VAL A 25 -9.82 -12.51 6.49
CA VAL A 25 -8.93 -11.77 5.58
C VAL A 25 -8.27 -10.65 6.38
N HIS A 26 -6.96 -10.73 6.53
CA HIS A 26 -6.15 -9.78 7.27
C HIS A 26 -5.48 -8.79 6.31
N THR A 27 -5.83 -7.51 6.42
CA THR A 27 -5.14 -6.42 5.71
C THR A 27 -3.80 -6.13 6.37
N ASN A 28 -2.75 -6.70 5.80
CA ASN A 28 -1.38 -6.40 6.20
C ASN A 28 -0.75 -5.34 5.26
N SER A 29 0.53 -5.45 4.92
CA SER A 29 1.22 -4.44 4.11
C SER A 29 2.49 -5.01 3.51
N PHE A 30 2.89 -4.54 2.33
CA PHE A 30 4.22 -4.82 1.76
C PHE A 30 5.37 -4.54 2.75
N ALA A 31 5.16 -3.71 3.77
CA ALA A 31 6.07 -3.48 4.88
C ALA A 31 6.50 -4.73 5.67
N CYS A 32 5.75 -5.84 5.61
CA CYS A 32 6.14 -7.13 6.18
C CYS A 32 6.91 -8.04 5.21
N ILE A 33 7.07 -7.62 3.96
CA ILE A 33 7.73 -8.36 2.87
C ILE A 33 9.11 -7.78 2.59
N TYR A 34 9.22 -6.45 2.51
CA TYR A 34 10.40 -5.77 2.00
C TYR A 34 11.44 -5.46 3.08
N ASP A 35 12.72 -5.47 2.70
CA ASP A 35 13.84 -5.05 3.54
C ASP A 35 14.27 -3.62 3.16
N ALA A 36 13.98 -2.66 4.05
CA ALA A 36 14.37 -1.27 3.84
C ALA A 36 15.88 -1.02 3.93
N ALA A 37 16.60 -1.84 4.70
CA ALA A 37 18.04 -1.67 4.92
C ALA A 37 18.85 -2.07 3.68
N ALA A 38 18.31 -2.95 2.83
CA ALA A 38 18.89 -3.32 1.54
C ALA A 38 18.87 -2.18 0.50
N GLY A 39 18.13 -1.11 0.75
CA GLY A 39 18.05 0.05 -0.14
C GLY A 39 17.39 -0.30 -1.49
N PRO A 40 17.81 0.33 -2.61
CA PRO A 40 17.20 0.12 -3.90
C PRO A 40 17.31 -1.31 -4.45
N TRP A 41 18.39 -2.06 -4.18
CA TRP A 41 18.62 -3.44 -4.60
C TRP A 41 18.14 -3.82 -6.04
N PRO A 42 18.77 -3.26 -7.10
CA PRO A 42 18.51 -3.69 -8.49
C PRO A 42 18.69 -5.21 -8.66
N GLY A 43 17.77 -5.84 -9.38
CA GLY A 43 17.77 -7.28 -9.64
C GLY A 43 17.07 -8.14 -8.58
N LYS A 44 16.76 -7.60 -7.40
CA LYS A 44 15.86 -8.27 -6.44
C LYS A 44 14.42 -8.15 -6.91
N THR A 45 13.69 -9.27 -6.88
CA THR A 45 12.24 -9.30 -7.03
C THR A 45 11.62 -9.79 -5.73
N TYR A 46 10.71 -9.00 -5.15
CA TYR A 46 9.93 -9.39 -3.97
C TYR A 46 8.61 -10.05 -4.38
N THR A 47 8.24 -11.11 -3.66
CA THR A 47 7.02 -11.88 -3.81
C THR A 47 6.28 -11.93 -2.46
N ALA A 48 5.06 -12.48 -2.44
CA ALA A 48 4.33 -12.75 -1.20
C ALA A 48 5.02 -13.76 -0.27
N ARG A 49 6.07 -14.45 -0.72
CA ARG A 49 6.83 -15.43 0.06
C ARG A 49 7.97 -14.80 0.85
N ASP A 50 8.42 -13.62 0.44
CA ASP A 50 9.47 -12.90 1.14
C ASP A 50 8.94 -12.35 2.48
N TRP A 51 9.86 -12.21 3.44
CA TRP A 51 9.58 -11.65 4.75
C TRP A 51 10.62 -10.59 5.08
N SER A 52 10.14 -9.48 5.64
CA SER A 52 10.99 -8.48 6.27
C SER A 52 11.83 -9.14 7.39
N PRO A 53 13.12 -8.78 7.50
CA PRO A 53 13.99 -9.29 8.56
C PRO A 53 13.68 -8.64 9.92
N LEU A 54 12.86 -7.58 9.96
CA LEU A 54 12.58 -6.84 11.19
C LEU A 54 11.78 -7.69 12.20
N THR A 55 12.24 -7.65 13.44
CA THR A 55 11.64 -8.34 14.57
C THR A 55 10.80 -7.40 15.43
N TYR A 56 10.09 -7.97 16.41
CA TYR A 56 9.40 -7.16 17.42
C TYR A 56 10.39 -6.24 18.16
N ARG A 57 11.58 -6.74 18.48
CA ARG A 57 12.63 -6.00 19.20
C ARG A 57 13.08 -4.78 18.39
N ASP A 58 13.34 -4.97 17.10
CA ASP A 58 13.75 -3.87 16.20
C ASP A 58 12.69 -2.78 16.14
N GLY A 59 11.41 -3.15 16.17
CA GLY A 59 10.30 -2.20 16.23
C GLY A 59 10.15 -1.49 17.58
N ALA A 60 10.42 -2.18 18.69
CA ALA A 60 10.34 -1.63 20.03
C ALA A 60 11.48 -0.63 20.32
N SER A 61 12.66 -0.84 19.72
CA SER A 61 13.82 0.05 19.80
C SER A 61 14.06 0.84 18.52
N ALA A 62 13.05 1.01 17.67
CA ALA A 62 13.21 1.64 16.37
C ALA A 62 13.64 3.10 16.52
N PRO A 63 14.63 3.57 15.72
CA PRO A 63 15.11 4.95 15.77
C PRO A 63 14.13 5.93 15.11
N ASP A 64 13.20 5.43 14.31
CA ASP A 64 12.26 6.23 13.53
C ASP A 64 10.89 5.53 13.37
N ALA A 65 9.85 6.33 13.14
CA ALA A 65 8.49 5.83 13.00
C ALA A 65 8.29 4.87 11.80
N PRO A 66 8.88 5.11 10.61
CA PRO A 66 8.84 4.14 9.52
C PRO A 66 9.39 2.75 9.88
N THR A 67 10.50 2.68 10.61
CA THR A 67 11.11 1.42 11.06
C THR A 67 10.21 0.73 12.09
N ALA A 68 9.67 1.48 13.06
CA ALA A 68 8.69 0.97 14.01
C ALA A 68 7.44 0.40 13.31
N TYR A 69 6.95 1.09 12.27
CA TYR A 69 5.79 0.68 11.48
C TYR A 69 6.06 -0.63 10.70
N ARG A 70 7.19 -0.74 10.00
CA ARG A 70 7.53 -1.96 9.27
C ARG A 70 7.66 -3.17 10.20
N ALA A 71 8.37 -2.99 11.31
CA ALA A 71 8.52 -4.02 12.32
C ALA A 71 7.15 -4.41 12.92
N CYS A 72 6.24 -3.45 13.16
CA CYS A 72 4.93 -3.76 13.72
C CYS A 72 4.05 -4.55 12.76
N LYS A 73 4.08 -4.25 11.45
CA LYS A 73 3.38 -5.02 10.42
C LYS A 73 3.94 -6.43 10.28
N THR A 74 5.27 -6.56 10.35
CA THR A 74 5.94 -7.87 10.33
C THR A 74 5.54 -8.72 11.55
N ALA A 75 5.63 -8.15 12.75
CA ALA A 75 5.30 -8.85 14.00
C ALA A 75 3.81 -9.21 14.09
N ALA A 76 2.91 -8.32 13.64
CA ALA A 76 1.48 -8.57 13.65
C ALA A 76 1.09 -9.73 12.72
N GLU A 77 1.70 -9.82 11.54
CA GLU A 77 1.45 -10.93 10.63
C GLU A 77 1.98 -12.25 11.15
N ARG A 78 3.20 -12.27 11.69
CA ARG A 78 3.78 -13.47 12.30
C ARG A 78 2.86 -13.98 13.42
N ALA A 79 2.45 -13.11 14.33
CA ALA A 79 1.54 -13.47 15.41
C ALA A 79 0.18 -14.01 14.90
N ALA A 80 -0.32 -13.48 13.79
CA ALA A 80 -1.54 -13.99 13.16
C ALA A 80 -1.35 -15.41 12.58
N TRP A 81 -0.22 -15.66 11.90
CA TRP A 81 0.10 -17.00 11.37
C TRP A 81 0.38 -18.01 12.49
N ASP A 82 1.19 -17.63 13.49
CA ASP A 82 1.46 -18.46 14.67
C ASP A 82 0.14 -18.88 15.35
N PHE A 83 -0.79 -17.94 15.53
CA PHE A 83 -2.10 -18.22 16.12
C PHE A 83 -2.91 -19.28 15.37
N VAL A 84 -2.95 -19.21 14.02
CA VAL A 84 -3.74 -20.16 13.23
C VAL A 84 -3.07 -21.52 13.10
N GLU A 85 -1.74 -21.56 13.08
CA GLU A 85 -0.95 -22.80 13.03
C GLU A 85 -1.04 -23.58 14.35
N GLU A 86 -1.02 -22.90 15.49
CA GLU A 86 -1.06 -23.53 16.82
C GLU A 86 -2.44 -24.12 17.17
N ARG A 87 -3.54 -23.54 16.65
CA ARG A 87 -4.89 -23.78 17.21
C ARG A 87 -5.86 -24.63 16.37
N LYS A 88 -5.43 -25.20 15.24
CA LYS A 88 -6.27 -26.04 14.34
C LYS A 88 -7.71 -25.50 14.20
N LEU A 89 -7.82 -24.32 13.61
CA LEU A 89 -9.05 -23.54 13.58
C LEU A 89 -10.06 -24.06 12.53
N GLY A 90 -11.33 -23.75 12.74
CA GLY A 90 -12.42 -24.05 11.78
C GLY A 90 -12.52 -23.07 10.60
N PHE A 91 -11.58 -22.13 10.51
CA PHE A 91 -11.46 -21.13 9.46
C PHE A 91 -10.03 -21.08 8.93
N ASP A 92 -9.85 -20.58 7.70
CA ASP A 92 -8.53 -20.26 7.16
C ASP A 92 -8.20 -18.76 7.26
N LEU A 93 -6.91 -18.44 7.21
CA LEU A 93 -6.41 -17.07 7.18
C LEU A 93 -5.92 -16.72 5.77
N VAL A 94 -6.24 -15.53 5.31
CA VAL A 94 -5.65 -14.91 4.12
C VAL A 94 -5.00 -13.60 4.52
N SER A 95 -3.73 -13.41 4.19
CA SER A 95 -3.02 -12.14 4.41
C SER A 95 -2.86 -11.39 3.10
N LEU A 96 -3.40 -10.16 3.03
CA LEU A 96 -3.25 -9.29 1.88
C LEU A 96 -2.20 -8.22 2.20
N CYS A 97 -1.14 -8.15 1.42
CA CYS A 97 0.00 -7.26 1.61
C CYS A 97 0.03 -6.19 0.52
N PRO A 98 -0.79 -5.12 0.62
CA PRO A 98 -0.76 -4.03 -0.33
C PRO A 98 0.54 -3.23 -0.26
N ALA A 99 1.00 -2.82 -1.44
CA ALA A 99 2.06 -1.83 -1.63
C ALA A 99 1.57 -0.41 -1.29
N MET A 100 2.20 0.64 -1.83
CA MET A 100 1.69 2.00 -1.65
C MET A 100 0.31 2.14 -2.29
N VAL A 101 -0.70 2.44 -1.49
CA VAL A 101 -2.09 2.45 -1.95
C VAL A 101 -2.45 3.84 -2.45
N PHE A 102 -2.51 3.99 -3.77
CA PHE A 102 -2.97 5.20 -4.43
C PHE A 102 -4.43 5.05 -4.84
N GLY A 103 -5.08 6.17 -5.15
CA GLY A 103 -6.37 6.17 -5.82
C GLY A 103 -7.43 7.02 -5.13
N PRO A 104 -8.59 7.18 -5.78
CA PRO A 104 -9.62 8.13 -5.39
C PRO A 104 -10.26 7.79 -4.06
N PHE A 105 -10.75 8.82 -3.37
CA PHE A 105 -11.58 8.67 -2.18
C PHE A 105 -13.03 8.40 -2.55
N LEU A 106 -13.70 7.58 -1.74
CA LEU A 106 -15.16 7.53 -1.72
C LEU A 106 -15.71 8.87 -1.21
N PRO A 107 -16.87 9.34 -1.71
CA PRO A 107 -17.45 10.61 -1.26
C PRO A 107 -17.58 10.74 0.26
N ALA A 108 -18.01 9.66 0.93
CA ALA A 108 -18.20 9.63 2.39
C ALA A 108 -16.90 9.62 3.20
N SER A 109 -15.77 9.29 2.57
CA SER A 109 -14.45 9.17 3.22
C SER A 109 -13.44 10.18 2.70
N LYS A 110 -13.87 11.14 1.86
CA LYS A 110 -13.00 12.18 1.32
C LYS A 110 -12.50 13.08 2.46
N PRO A 111 -11.17 13.24 2.63
CA PRO A 111 -10.61 14.13 3.65
C PRO A 111 -11.04 15.58 3.45
N LYS A 112 -11.24 16.32 4.55
CA LYS A 112 -11.60 17.74 4.49
C LYS A 112 -10.42 18.66 4.19
N THR A 113 -9.20 18.20 4.49
CA THR A 113 -7.96 18.97 4.32
C THR A 113 -6.88 18.10 3.71
N THR A 114 -5.89 18.73 3.07
CA THR A 114 -4.72 18.02 2.52
C THR A 114 -3.85 17.40 3.62
N ALA A 115 -3.87 17.95 4.83
CA ALA A 115 -3.18 17.40 5.99
C ALA A 115 -3.81 16.08 6.50
N ALA A 116 -5.07 15.81 6.15
CA ALA A 116 -5.79 14.60 6.54
C ALA A 116 -5.75 13.50 5.47
N LEU A 117 -4.97 13.67 4.39
CA LEU A 117 -4.74 12.62 3.40
C LEU A 117 -4.05 11.41 4.04
N ASN A 118 -4.38 10.21 3.59
CA ASN A 118 -3.59 9.03 3.96
C ASN A 118 -2.16 9.18 3.40
N THR A 119 -1.18 8.56 4.08
CA THR A 119 0.25 8.71 3.76
C THR A 119 0.58 8.51 2.28
N SER A 120 -0.05 7.53 1.63
CA SER A 120 0.21 7.21 0.23
C SER A 120 -0.31 8.28 -0.73
N ASN A 121 -1.54 8.78 -0.55
CA ASN A 121 -2.04 9.90 -1.37
C ASN A 121 -1.38 11.24 -0.98
N LEU A 122 -0.86 11.39 0.23
CA LEU A 122 -0.03 12.54 0.61
C LEU A 122 1.28 12.59 -0.17
N LEU A 123 1.88 11.43 -0.49
CA LEU A 123 3.06 11.37 -1.37
C LEU A 123 2.71 11.80 -2.79
N VAL A 124 1.57 11.33 -3.32
CA VAL A 124 1.07 11.79 -4.62
C VAL A 124 0.84 13.29 -4.58
N TRP A 125 0.14 13.80 -3.57
CA TRP A 125 -0.10 15.24 -3.38
C TRP A 125 1.20 16.04 -3.38
N SER A 126 2.18 15.61 -2.58
CA SER A 126 3.48 16.26 -2.49
C SER A 126 4.20 16.30 -3.85
N ALA A 127 4.06 15.26 -4.67
CA ALA A 127 4.64 15.20 -6.01
C ALA A 127 3.90 16.08 -7.03
N VAL A 128 2.61 16.37 -6.84
CA VAL A 128 1.78 17.11 -7.80
C VAL A 128 1.43 18.54 -7.35
N SER A 129 1.90 18.97 -6.17
CA SER A 129 1.61 20.30 -5.63
C SER A 129 2.85 21.12 -5.27
N ALA A 130 4.05 20.62 -5.56
CA ALA A 130 5.31 21.22 -5.12
C ALA A 130 5.65 22.56 -5.80
N GLY A 131 5.04 22.88 -6.95
CA GLY A 131 5.38 24.01 -7.80
C GLY A 131 6.30 23.61 -8.96
N ARG A 132 6.18 24.31 -10.09
CA ARG A 132 6.90 24.01 -11.34
C ARG A 132 8.41 23.93 -11.20
N ASP A 133 8.99 24.86 -10.44
CA ASP A 133 10.44 24.98 -10.28
C ASP A 133 10.99 24.13 -9.12
N SER A 134 10.12 23.41 -8.41
CA SER A 134 10.55 22.51 -7.33
C SER A 134 11.19 21.24 -7.90
N PRO A 135 12.21 20.69 -7.23
CA PRO A 135 12.80 19.43 -7.63
C PRO A 135 11.81 18.27 -7.40
N VAL A 136 11.82 17.30 -8.31
CA VAL A 136 11.14 16.02 -8.07
C VAL A 136 11.98 15.20 -7.09
N PRO A 137 11.45 14.83 -5.90
CA PRO A 137 12.22 14.08 -4.92
C PRO A 137 12.48 12.64 -5.39
N PRO A 138 13.58 11.99 -4.95
CA PRO A 138 13.81 10.58 -5.22
C PRO A 138 12.67 9.69 -4.73
N THR A 139 12.37 8.65 -5.50
CA THR A 139 11.32 7.68 -5.13
C THR A 139 11.82 6.77 -4.02
N LYS A 140 11.03 6.62 -2.96
CA LYS A 140 11.29 5.68 -1.86
C LYS A 140 10.16 4.66 -1.82
N GLY A 141 10.49 3.37 -1.78
CA GLY A 141 9.49 2.28 -1.81
C GLY A 141 8.66 2.31 -3.11
N PRO A 142 9.29 2.08 -4.28
CA PRO A 142 8.73 2.40 -5.58
C PRO A 142 7.71 1.37 -6.05
N VAL A 143 6.83 0.87 -5.18
CA VAL A 143 5.82 -0.14 -5.52
C VAL A 143 4.45 0.38 -5.11
N TRP A 144 3.46 0.22 -5.96
CA TRP A 144 2.14 0.79 -5.74
C TRP A 144 1.00 -0.14 -6.19
N VAL A 145 -0.22 0.20 -5.75
CA VAL A 145 -1.48 -0.46 -6.15
C VAL A 145 -2.64 0.53 -6.02
N ASP A 146 -3.68 0.39 -6.86
CA ASP A 146 -4.91 1.18 -6.75
C ASP A 146 -5.79 0.67 -5.59
N VAL A 147 -6.37 1.58 -4.81
CA VAL A 147 -7.25 1.28 -3.67
C VAL A 147 -8.48 0.46 -4.06
N ARG A 148 -8.99 0.63 -5.29
CA ARG A 148 -10.11 -0.14 -5.83
C ARG A 148 -9.72 -1.59 -6.09
N ASP A 149 -8.48 -1.83 -6.51
CA ASP A 149 -7.95 -3.18 -6.69
C ASP A 149 -7.67 -3.83 -5.34
N VAL A 150 -7.21 -3.07 -4.35
CA VAL A 150 -7.09 -3.56 -2.96
C VAL A 150 -8.47 -3.98 -2.44
N ALA A 151 -9.50 -3.16 -2.62
CA ALA A 151 -10.86 -3.50 -2.19
C ALA A 151 -11.38 -4.75 -2.91
N LEU A 152 -11.19 -4.85 -4.23
CA LEU A 152 -11.57 -6.03 -5.00
C LEU A 152 -10.84 -7.30 -4.51
N ALA A 153 -9.54 -7.20 -4.21
CA ALA A 153 -8.76 -8.32 -3.69
C ALA A 153 -9.30 -8.83 -2.34
N HIS A 154 -9.80 -7.94 -1.47
CA HIS A 154 -10.44 -8.36 -0.22
C HIS A 154 -11.71 -9.18 -0.47
N VAL A 155 -12.55 -8.76 -1.42
CA VAL A 155 -13.75 -9.51 -1.81
C VAL A 155 -13.36 -10.86 -2.41
N LYS A 156 -12.43 -10.87 -3.37
CA LYS A 156 -11.94 -12.11 -4.00
C LYS A 156 -11.32 -13.08 -3.00
N ALA A 157 -10.57 -12.57 -2.03
CA ALA A 157 -10.00 -13.39 -0.96
C ALA A 157 -11.08 -14.08 -0.11
N LEU A 158 -12.27 -13.47 0.05
CA LEU A 158 -13.40 -14.11 0.74
C LEU A 158 -14.10 -15.17 -0.12
N GLU A 159 -14.21 -14.95 -1.43
CA GLU A 159 -15.00 -15.78 -2.34
C GLU A 159 -14.24 -17.00 -2.90
N VAL A 160 -12.95 -16.86 -3.20
CA VAL A 160 -12.16 -17.89 -3.89
C VAL A 160 -11.67 -18.93 -2.89
N ALA A 161 -12.12 -20.18 -2.99
CA ALA A 161 -11.77 -21.23 -2.03
C ALA A 161 -10.25 -21.41 -1.89
N GLU A 162 -9.52 -21.42 -3.00
CA GLU A 162 -8.07 -21.60 -3.11
C GLU A 162 -7.26 -20.45 -2.47
N ALA A 163 -7.93 -19.33 -2.13
CA ALA A 163 -7.27 -18.20 -1.51
C ALA A 163 -6.73 -18.52 -0.11
N GLY A 164 -7.40 -19.43 0.61
CA GLY A 164 -7.16 -19.75 2.02
C GLY A 164 -5.75 -20.24 2.33
N GLY A 165 -5.24 -19.85 3.50
CA GLY A 165 -3.95 -20.28 4.02
C GLY A 165 -2.74 -19.67 3.31
N ARG A 166 -2.90 -18.50 2.68
CA ARG A 166 -1.84 -17.85 1.88
C ARG A 166 -1.68 -16.36 2.17
N ARG A 167 -0.52 -15.85 1.74
CA ARG A 167 -0.19 -14.43 1.65
C ARG A 167 -0.27 -14.00 0.19
N TYR A 168 -0.75 -12.78 -0.06
CA TYR A 168 -0.82 -12.19 -1.39
C TYR A 168 -0.19 -10.81 -1.41
N LEU A 169 0.69 -10.58 -2.37
CA LEU A 169 1.21 -9.25 -2.65
C LEU A 169 0.21 -8.54 -3.56
N LEU A 170 -0.28 -7.37 -3.13
CA LEU A 170 -1.12 -6.53 -3.97
C LEU A 170 -0.26 -5.37 -4.50
N ALA A 171 0.20 -5.51 -5.73
CA ALA A 171 1.04 -4.54 -6.41
C ALA A 171 0.75 -4.60 -7.90
N GLN A 172 0.53 -3.44 -8.52
CA GLN A 172 0.48 -3.34 -9.97
C GLN A 172 1.88 -3.38 -10.59
N GLY A 173 2.84 -2.79 -9.89
CA GLY A 173 4.21 -2.70 -10.36
C GLY A 173 4.97 -1.58 -9.67
N VAL A 174 6.01 -1.12 -10.36
CA VAL A 174 6.91 -0.08 -9.88
C VAL A 174 6.58 1.28 -10.48
N TYR A 175 6.84 2.36 -9.73
CA TYR A 175 6.67 3.74 -10.19
C TYR A 175 7.89 4.59 -9.86
N CYS A 176 8.00 5.79 -10.46
CA CYS A 176 8.88 6.83 -9.95
C CYS A 176 8.15 8.17 -9.75
N ASN A 177 8.66 9.03 -8.87
CA ASN A 177 8.04 10.33 -8.61
C ASN A 177 8.03 11.24 -9.86
N GLN A 178 8.99 11.07 -10.78
CA GLN A 178 8.97 11.80 -12.06
C GLN A 178 7.77 11.38 -12.92
N GLU A 179 7.42 10.11 -12.91
CA GLU A 179 6.24 9.61 -13.60
C GLU A 179 4.94 10.16 -12.98
N LEU A 180 4.85 10.28 -11.65
CA LEU A 180 3.73 10.97 -10.99
C LEU A 180 3.60 12.43 -11.45
N ALA A 181 4.73 13.14 -11.56
CA ALA A 181 4.75 14.52 -12.01
C ALA A 181 4.36 14.65 -13.49
N ASP A 182 4.86 13.75 -14.35
CA ASP A 182 4.53 13.70 -15.78
C ASP A 182 3.03 13.44 -15.99
N LEU A 183 2.48 12.41 -15.35
CA LEU A 183 1.06 12.06 -15.44
C LEU A 183 0.17 13.13 -14.80
N GLY A 184 0.59 13.73 -13.69
CA GLY A 184 -0.18 14.81 -13.08
C GLY A 184 -0.34 16.01 -14.01
N ARG A 185 0.67 16.32 -14.84
CA ARG A 185 0.58 17.40 -15.85
C ARG A 185 -0.35 17.03 -17.00
N SER A 186 -0.42 15.76 -17.40
CA SER A 186 -1.38 15.34 -18.43
C SER A 186 -2.83 15.31 -17.90
N VAL A 187 -3.03 14.92 -16.64
CA VAL A 187 -4.36 14.85 -16.02
C VAL A 187 -4.98 16.24 -15.81
N THR A 188 -4.17 17.25 -15.47
CA THR A 188 -4.71 18.59 -15.16
C THR A 188 -3.84 19.73 -15.66
N ALA A 189 -4.00 20.08 -16.95
CA ALA A 189 -3.37 21.25 -17.56
C ALA A 189 -3.61 22.55 -16.78
N LYS A 190 -4.79 22.69 -16.13
CA LYS A 190 -5.15 23.84 -15.29
C LYS A 190 -4.19 24.07 -14.12
N TYR A 191 -3.57 23.02 -13.60
CA TYR A 191 -2.67 23.11 -12.45
C TYR A 191 -1.21 22.88 -12.85
N ALA A 192 -0.87 22.90 -14.14
CA ALA A 192 0.48 22.57 -14.64
C ALA A 192 1.61 23.32 -13.93
N ASP A 193 1.43 24.60 -13.60
CA ASP A 193 2.43 25.41 -12.89
C ASP A 193 2.64 25.02 -11.41
N ARG A 194 1.80 24.12 -10.88
CA ARG A 194 1.94 23.53 -9.56
C ARG A 194 2.66 22.19 -9.54
N LEU A 195 2.86 21.58 -10.71
CA LEU A 195 3.54 20.31 -10.82
C LEU A 195 5.02 20.53 -11.14
N PRO A 196 5.95 19.95 -10.38
CA PRO A 196 7.37 20.06 -10.65
C PRO A 196 7.69 19.53 -12.05
N LEU A 197 8.48 20.27 -12.84
CA LEU A 197 8.85 19.84 -14.19
C LEU A 197 9.84 18.65 -14.12
N GLY A 198 10.85 18.76 -13.27
CA GLY A 198 11.91 17.77 -13.13
C GLY A 198 12.61 17.46 -14.45
N ARG A 199 12.73 16.17 -14.77
CA ARG A 199 13.26 15.64 -16.04
C ARG A 199 12.19 14.79 -16.73
N PRO A 200 11.29 15.40 -17.53
CA PRO A 200 10.19 14.68 -18.16
C PRO A 200 10.64 13.42 -18.91
N GLY A 201 9.91 12.32 -18.73
CA GLY A 201 10.23 11.03 -19.36
C GLY A 201 11.32 10.21 -18.65
N LEU A 202 12.01 10.76 -17.64
CA LEU A 202 12.96 9.98 -16.84
C LEU A 202 12.22 8.88 -16.06
N ARG A 203 12.64 7.63 -16.24
CA ARG A 203 12.13 6.46 -15.52
C ARG A 203 13.29 5.74 -14.84
N GLU A 204 13.34 5.80 -13.51
CA GLU A 204 14.42 5.24 -12.70
C GLU A 204 14.01 3.99 -11.91
N SER A 205 12.84 3.43 -12.22
CA SER A 205 12.34 2.22 -11.56
C SER A 205 13.29 1.02 -11.70
N HIS A 206 14.04 0.93 -12.80
CA HIS A 206 15.10 -0.09 -13.02
C HIS A 206 16.26 -0.01 -12.02
N LYS A 207 16.43 1.13 -11.32
CA LYS A 207 17.45 1.30 -10.27
C LYS A 207 16.99 0.75 -8.91
N HIS A 208 15.79 0.18 -8.86
CA HIS A 208 15.21 -0.39 -7.66
C HIS A 208 14.86 -1.88 -7.84
N PHE A 209 14.42 -2.50 -6.74
CA PHE A 209 13.85 -3.83 -6.71
C PHE A 209 12.52 -3.85 -7.46
N ALA A 210 12.21 -5.02 -8.01
CA ALA A 210 10.94 -5.33 -8.63
C ALA A 210 10.01 -6.07 -7.66
N VAL A 211 8.79 -6.30 -8.11
CA VAL A 211 7.80 -7.14 -7.43
C VAL A 211 7.17 -8.11 -8.40
N ASP A 212 6.74 -9.26 -7.89
CA ASP A 212 5.97 -10.25 -8.62
C ASP A 212 4.69 -10.58 -7.85
N ALA A 213 3.56 -10.16 -8.42
CA ALA A 213 2.22 -10.39 -7.91
C ALA A 213 1.46 -11.46 -8.72
N SER A 214 2.16 -12.26 -9.54
CA SER A 214 1.56 -13.26 -10.44
C SER A 214 0.75 -14.32 -9.70
N GLU A 215 1.12 -14.68 -8.46
CA GLU A 215 0.33 -15.59 -7.64
C GLU A 215 -1.03 -14.97 -7.28
N THR A 216 -1.06 -13.68 -6.95
CA THR A 216 -2.31 -12.95 -6.68
C THR A 216 -3.18 -12.89 -7.92
N GLU A 217 -2.60 -12.57 -9.08
CA GLU A 217 -3.31 -12.53 -10.36
C GLU A 217 -3.91 -13.90 -10.70
N ARG A 218 -3.13 -14.97 -10.57
CA ARG A 218 -3.53 -16.33 -10.90
C ARG A 218 -4.60 -16.87 -9.96
N VAL A 219 -4.45 -16.67 -8.64
CA VAL A 219 -5.36 -17.27 -7.65
C VAL A 219 -6.61 -16.42 -7.47
N LEU A 220 -6.48 -15.10 -7.32
CA LEU A 220 -7.63 -14.22 -7.07
C LEU A 220 -8.29 -13.71 -8.36
N GLY A 221 -7.72 -14.02 -9.54
CA GLY A 221 -8.21 -13.55 -10.84
C GLY A 221 -8.06 -12.04 -11.01
N MET A 222 -7.04 -11.45 -10.38
CA MET A 222 -6.84 -10.00 -10.37
C MET A 222 -6.34 -9.48 -11.71
N ARG A 223 -6.82 -8.29 -12.06
CA ARG A 223 -6.26 -7.42 -13.10
C ARG A 223 -6.12 -6.03 -12.50
N TRP A 224 -4.95 -5.44 -12.69
CA TRP A 224 -4.60 -4.18 -12.05
C TRP A 224 -4.91 -2.98 -12.93
N ARG A 225 -5.37 -1.90 -12.30
CA ARG A 225 -5.55 -0.59 -12.95
C ARG A 225 -4.21 0.06 -13.24
N GLY A 226 -4.12 0.74 -14.37
CA GLY A 226 -2.93 1.51 -14.73
C GLY A 226 -2.75 2.75 -13.86
N LEU A 227 -1.51 3.23 -13.74
CA LEU A 227 -1.20 4.43 -12.96
C LEU A 227 -1.91 5.68 -13.51
N GLU A 228 -2.07 5.77 -14.83
CA GLU A 228 -2.82 6.85 -15.47
C GLU A 228 -4.30 6.87 -15.05
N GLU A 229 -4.98 5.72 -15.06
CA GLU A 229 -6.38 5.60 -14.57
C GLU A 229 -6.47 5.97 -13.09
N CYS A 230 -5.56 5.46 -12.26
CA CYS A 230 -5.53 5.74 -10.83
C CYS A 230 -5.35 7.24 -10.54
N LEU A 231 -4.39 7.90 -11.20
CA LEU A 231 -4.09 9.31 -10.98
C LEU A 231 -5.11 10.24 -11.64
N GLY A 232 -5.69 9.83 -12.77
CA GLY A 232 -6.78 10.53 -13.44
C GLY A 232 -7.97 10.77 -12.52
N ASP A 233 -8.31 9.78 -11.69
CA ASP A 233 -9.41 9.91 -10.72
C ASP A 233 -9.00 10.58 -9.40
N LEU A 234 -7.75 10.36 -8.95
CA LEU A 234 -7.26 10.89 -7.66
C LEU A 234 -6.94 12.39 -7.72
N ILE A 235 -6.14 12.83 -8.70
CA ILE A 235 -5.59 14.18 -8.73
C ILE A 235 -6.68 15.28 -8.71
N PRO A 236 -7.78 15.17 -9.48
CA PRO A 236 -8.87 16.14 -9.39
C PRO A 236 -9.44 16.27 -7.98
N GLN A 237 -9.58 15.15 -7.26
CA GLN A 237 -10.06 15.16 -5.88
C GLN A 237 -9.08 15.86 -4.93
N LEU A 238 -7.76 15.68 -5.11
CA LEU A 238 -6.75 16.35 -4.28
C LEU A 238 -6.83 17.88 -4.40
N PHE A 239 -6.93 18.39 -5.62
CA PHE A 239 -7.10 19.83 -5.85
C PHE A 239 -8.45 20.35 -5.38
N GLU A 240 -9.51 19.54 -5.47
CA GLU A 240 -10.82 19.89 -4.91
C GLU A 240 -10.75 20.03 -3.38
N ILE A 241 -10.10 19.08 -2.68
CA ILE A 241 -9.91 19.10 -1.23
C ILE A 241 -9.17 20.38 -0.81
N GLU A 242 -8.06 20.69 -1.46
CA GLU A 242 -7.29 21.90 -1.14
C GLU A 242 -8.10 23.18 -1.40
N ARG A 243 -8.84 23.25 -2.51
CA ARG A 243 -9.72 24.39 -2.80
C ARG A 243 -10.78 24.55 -1.72
N ASN A 244 -11.46 23.48 -1.33
CA ASN A 244 -12.52 23.51 -0.33
C ASN A 244 -11.97 23.87 1.06
N GLN A 245 -10.75 23.43 1.39
CA GLN A 245 -10.05 23.83 2.60
C GLN A 245 -9.81 25.35 2.66
N ARG A 246 -9.41 25.98 1.54
CA ARG A 246 -9.16 27.44 1.49
C ARG A 246 -10.44 28.28 1.58
N LEU A 247 -11.59 27.70 1.21
CA LEU A 247 -12.90 28.36 1.24
C LEU A 247 -13.62 28.16 2.57
N SER A 248 -13.12 27.30 3.45
CA SER A 248 -13.68 27.08 4.78
C SER A 248 -13.19 28.20 5.71
N PRO A 249 -14.10 28.95 6.37
CA PRO A 249 -13.74 30.05 7.26
C PRO A 249 -13.00 29.60 8.52
#